data_AF-A0A7S1HQS4-F1
#
_entry.id   AF-A0A7S1HQS4-F1
#
_cell.length_a   1.000
_cell.length_b   1.000
_cell.length_c   1.000
_cell.angle_alpha   90.00
_cell.angle_beta   90.00
_cell.angle_gamma   90.00
#
_symmetry.space_group_name_H-M   'P 1'
#
loop_
_entity.id
_entity.type
_entity.pdbx_description
1 polymer ?
#
loop_
_entity_poly.entity_id
_entity_poly.type
_entity_poly.pdbx_seq_one_letter_code
_entity_poly.pdbx_strand_id
1 'polypeptide(L)'
;GLGAVGLLKAPAPDMEETVEQFIRRNLGDEVFYRLIEPFCSGVYAGDPTKLSMKAAFGKIWILEKEGGSLVGGALNLMKEKSNNPPPPRDPSLPEKPKGQTVGSFRKGLQTLPNAIGASLGPEKVKLSWTLKDIDRVGGKYKLTYATPEGPFFVNAKSVVFTTPSYVAAQLLRREVPDAHSQLQSFFYPPVGSVVLSYPKSAIRDEMSDADGRINAFGQLHPRTQGITTLGT
;
A
#
# COMPACT_ATOMS: atom_id res chain seq x y z
N GLY A 1 12.64 -12.42 20.56
CA GLY A 1 12.41 -11.96 21.95
C GLY A 1 13.47 -10.95 22.42
N LEU A 2 14.72 -11.36 22.54
CA LEU A 2 15.81 -10.51 23.10
C LEU A 2 16.39 -9.47 22.11
N GLY A 3 16.29 -9.72 20.80
CA GLY A 3 16.72 -8.75 19.78
C GLY A 3 15.89 -7.46 19.76
N ALA A 4 14.59 -7.54 20.08
CA ALA A 4 13.68 -6.39 20.10
C ALA A 4 14.04 -5.36 21.18
N VAL A 5 14.67 -5.84 22.26
CA VAL A 5 15.17 -5.07 23.41
C VAL A 5 16.61 -4.59 23.17
N GLY A 6 17.28 -5.10 22.14
CA GLY A 6 18.65 -4.74 21.76
C GLY A 6 19.75 -5.61 22.37
N LEU A 7 19.42 -6.68 23.10
CA LEU A 7 20.39 -7.48 23.87
C LEU A 7 21.13 -8.56 23.06
N LEU A 8 20.57 -9.00 21.92
CA LEU A 8 21.17 -10.02 21.04
C LEU A 8 21.19 -9.56 19.56
N LYS A 9 21.15 -8.25 19.33
CA LYS A 9 21.02 -7.65 18.01
C LYS A 9 22.41 -7.35 17.43
N ALA A 10 22.65 -7.75 16.17
CA ALA A 10 23.76 -7.22 15.39
C ALA A 10 23.54 -5.72 15.08
N PRO A 11 24.61 -4.90 15.00
CA PRO A 11 24.48 -3.48 14.68
C PRO A 11 23.70 -3.27 13.37
N ALA A 12 22.95 -2.18 13.30
CA ALA A 12 22.26 -1.83 12.06
C ALA A 12 23.31 -1.56 10.96
N PRO A 13 23.16 -2.13 9.76
CA PRO A 13 24.12 -1.92 8.69
C PRO A 13 24.01 -0.51 8.10
N ASP A 14 25.10 -0.02 7.48
CA ASP A 14 25.13 1.29 6.80
C ASP A 14 24.39 1.29 5.45
N MET A 15 23.79 0.16 5.07
CA MET A 15 23.05 -0.01 3.82
C MET A 15 21.56 -0.28 4.06
N GLU A 16 20.76 -0.15 3.01
CA GLU A 16 19.34 -0.48 3.06
C GLU A 16 19.13 -1.98 3.33
N GLU A 17 18.28 -2.27 4.32
CA GLU A 17 17.88 -3.64 4.66
C GLU A 17 16.55 -4.01 4.00
N THR A 18 16.46 -5.28 3.63
CA THR A 18 15.18 -5.90 3.28
C THR A 18 14.33 -6.11 4.53
N VAL A 19 13.02 -6.30 4.35
CA VAL A 19 12.11 -6.65 5.45
C VAL A 19 12.57 -7.92 6.15
N GLU A 20 13.01 -8.93 5.40
CA GLU A 20 13.58 -10.15 5.97
C GLU A 20 14.77 -9.87 6.88
N GLN A 21 15.79 -9.17 6.36
CA GLN A 21 17.03 -8.92 7.09
C GLN A 21 16.76 -8.19 8.40
N PHE A 22 15.98 -7.11 8.34
CA PHE A 22 15.65 -6.31 9.50
C PHE A 22 14.89 -7.11 10.57
N ILE A 23 13.88 -7.87 10.16
CA ILE A 23 12.99 -8.59 11.08
C ILE A 23 13.70 -9.79 11.69
N ARG A 24 14.46 -10.56 10.91
CA ARG A 24 15.22 -11.70 11.45
C ARG A 24 16.26 -11.22 12.46
N ARG A 25 16.95 -10.11 12.18
CA ARG A 25 17.92 -9.48 13.08
C ARG A 25 17.29 -8.99 14.39
N ASN A 26 16.10 -8.38 14.33
CA ASN A 26 15.45 -7.78 15.50
C ASN A 26 14.55 -8.76 16.27
N LEU A 27 13.79 -9.60 15.58
CA LEU A 27 12.69 -10.37 16.15
C LEU A 27 12.90 -11.89 16.06
N GLY A 28 13.74 -12.34 15.12
CA GLY A 28 14.08 -13.74 14.89
C GLY A 28 13.26 -14.40 13.78
N ASP A 29 13.71 -15.58 13.38
CA ASP A 29 13.19 -16.32 12.22
C ASP A 29 11.71 -16.72 12.38
N GLU A 30 11.30 -17.10 13.59
CA GLU A 30 9.92 -17.52 13.83
C GLU A 30 8.92 -16.37 13.58
N VAL A 31 9.24 -15.16 14.04
CA VAL A 31 8.42 -13.97 13.80
C VAL A 31 8.38 -13.64 12.32
N PHE A 32 9.51 -13.77 11.63
CA PHE A 32 9.56 -13.57 10.19
C PHE A 32 8.63 -14.54 9.45
N TYR A 33 8.83 -15.85 9.61
CA TYR A 33 8.09 -16.86 8.84
C TYR A 33 6.62 -16.98 9.22
N ARG A 34 6.26 -16.76 10.50
CA ARG A 34 4.88 -16.98 10.96
C ARG A 34 4.01 -15.73 10.90
N LEU A 35 4.60 -14.53 10.96
CA LEU A 35 3.83 -13.29 11.06
C LEU A 35 4.15 -12.33 9.92
N ILE A 36 5.42 -11.98 9.72
CA ILE A 36 5.77 -10.90 8.80
C ILE A 36 5.68 -11.34 7.34
N GLU A 37 6.13 -12.54 7.00
CA GLU A 37 6.07 -13.04 5.63
C GLU A 37 4.62 -13.17 5.12
N PRO A 38 3.68 -13.81 5.85
CA PRO A 38 2.27 -13.83 5.48
C PRO A 38 1.67 -12.42 5.36
N PHE A 39 2.02 -11.53 6.29
CA PHE A 39 1.55 -10.14 6.27
C PHE A 39 2.03 -9.37 5.03
N CYS A 40 3.31 -9.52 4.66
CA CYS A 40 3.86 -8.90 3.46
C CYS A 40 3.18 -9.42 2.17
N SER A 41 2.86 -10.71 2.14
CA SER A 41 2.07 -11.31 1.07
C SER A 41 0.69 -10.64 0.98
N GLY A 42 -0.04 -10.53 2.09
CA GLY A 42 -1.39 -9.96 2.09
C GLY A 42 -1.45 -8.46 1.75
N VAL A 43 -0.47 -7.66 2.18
CA VAL A 43 -0.50 -6.19 1.99
C VAL A 43 0.16 -5.73 0.70
N TYR A 44 1.32 -6.31 0.36
CA TYR A 44 2.13 -5.86 -0.77
C TYR A 44 2.08 -6.80 -1.97
N ALA A 45 1.46 -7.98 -1.83
CA ALA A 45 1.62 -9.09 -2.78
C ALA A 45 3.10 -9.39 -3.08
N GLY A 46 3.98 -9.04 -2.13
CA GLY A 46 5.41 -8.85 -2.36
C GLY A 46 6.27 -9.94 -1.74
N ASP A 47 7.54 -9.94 -2.14
CA ASP A 47 8.57 -10.80 -1.58
C ASP A 47 9.35 -10.02 -0.50
N PRO A 48 9.21 -10.36 0.79
CA PRO A 48 9.88 -9.63 1.87
C PRO A 48 11.42 -9.73 1.81
N THR A 49 11.97 -10.65 1.02
CA THR A 49 13.42 -10.74 0.75
C THR A 49 13.90 -9.65 -0.22
N LYS A 50 12.98 -8.92 -0.87
CA LYS A 50 13.27 -7.85 -1.85
C LYS A 50 12.67 -6.49 -1.46
N LEU A 51 11.68 -6.48 -0.56
CA LEU A 51 11.06 -5.24 -0.10
C LEU A 51 12.01 -4.49 0.83
N SER A 52 12.20 -3.19 0.59
CA SER A 52 12.90 -2.29 1.51
C SER A 52 12.13 -2.15 2.81
N MET A 53 12.80 -2.38 3.95
CA MET A 53 12.22 -2.17 5.27
C MET A 53 11.85 -0.70 5.50
N LYS A 54 12.70 0.21 5.05
CA LYS A 54 12.49 1.65 5.20
C LYS A 54 11.28 2.14 4.41
N ALA A 55 11.11 1.65 3.18
CA ALA A 55 10.00 2.04 2.32
C ALA A 55 8.68 1.37 2.72
N ALA A 56 8.68 0.06 2.98
CA ALA A 56 7.47 -0.68 3.32
C ALA A 56 7.03 -0.44 4.77
N PHE A 57 7.96 -0.44 5.72
CA PHE A 57 7.69 -0.39 7.17
C PHE A 57 8.42 0.75 7.86
N GLY A 58 8.46 1.93 7.23
CA GLY A 58 9.19 3.10 7.73
C GLY A 58 8.87 3.49 9.18
N LYS A 59 7.62 3.29 9.63
CA LYS A 59 7.22 3.54 11.02
C LYS A 59 7.84 2.57 12.03
N ILE A 60 8.18 1.35 11.64
CA ILE A 60 8.87 0.39 12.50
C ILE A 60 10.38 0.63 12.42
N TRP A 61 10.88 0.87 11.22
CA TRP A 61 12.28 1.19 10.96
C TRP A 61 12.75 2.40 11.79
N ILE A 62 11.91 3.46 11.89
CA ILE A 62 12.26 4.66 12.65
C ILE A 62 12.39 4.40 14.17
N LEU A 63 11.63 3.43 14.72
CA LEU A 63 11.73 3.06 16.14
C LEU A 63 13.13 2.59 16.49
N GLU A 64 13.69 1.71 15.65
CA GLU A 64 15.05 1.23 15.84
C GLU A 64 16.06 2.37 15.68
N LYS A 65 15.88 3.20 14.66
CA LYS A 65 16.80 4.30 14.36
C LYS A 65 16.88 5.34 15.48
N GLU A 66 15.74 5.74 16.04
CA GLU A 66 15.66 6.79 17.05
C GLU A 66 15.83 6.26 18.48
N GLY A 67 15.41 5.02 18.73
CA GLY A 67 15.41 4.41 20.06
C GLY A 67 16.53 3.41 20.31
N GLY A 68 17.39 3.12 19.32
CA GLY A 68 18.44 2.09 19.37
C GLY A 68 17.92 0.64 19.35
N SER A 69 16.66 0.43 19.74
CA SER A 69 15.91 -0.83 19.69
C SER A 69 14.43 -0.55 19.43
N LEU A 70 13.68 -1.56 18.99
CA LEU A 70 12.24 -1.43 18.73
C LEU A 70 11.47 -1.04 20.00
N VAL A 71 11.82 -1.64 21.14
CA VAL A 71 11.21 -1.32 22.44
C VAL A 71 11.60 0.09 22.89
N GLY A 72 12.87 0.47 22.76
CA GLY A 72 13.34 1.81 23.10
C GLY A 72 12.60 2.88 22.28
N GLY A 73 12.46 2.67 20.98
CA GLY A 73 11.74 3.59 20.10
C GLY A 73 10.25 3.68 20.44
N ALA A 74 9.60 2.56 20.75
CA ALA A 74 8.20 2.56 21.18
C ALA A 74 7.99 3.34 22.49
N LEU A 75 8.88 3.19 23.46
CA LEU A 75 8.84 3.93 24.72
C LEU A 75 9.06 5.44 24.50
N ASN A 76 9.98 5.81 23.60
CA ASN A 76 10.21 7.21 23.24
C ASN A 76 8.96 7.83 22.60
N LEU A 77 8.35 7.15 21.61
CA LEU A 77 7.10 7.61 21.00
C LEU A 77 5.95 7.74 21.99
N MET A 78 5.84 6.82 22.96
CA MET A 78 4.83 6.91 24.03
C MET A 78 5.04 8.15 24.91
N LYS A 79 6.29 8.43 25.29
CA LYS A 79 6.64 9.64 26.06
C LYS A 79 6.36 10.90 25.27
N GLU A 80 6.73 10.94 23.99
CA GLU A 80 6.46 12.10 23.13
C GLU A 80 4.97 12.37 22.98
N LYS A 81 4.14 11.35 22.76
CA LYS A 81 2.68 11.50 22.71
C LYS A 81 2.08 11.99 24.02
N SER A 82 2.65 11.57 25.15
CA SER A 82 2.20 12.05 26.46
C SER A 82 2.55 13.53 26.66
N ASN A 83 3.71 13.97 26.18
CA ASN A 83 4.17 15.34 26.32
C ASN A 83 3.55 16.28 25.28
N ASN A 84 3.20 15.76 24.10
CA ASN A 84 2.63 16.49 22.97
C ASN A 84 1.36 15.78 22.48
N PRO A 85 0.21 15.97 23.17
CA PRO A 85 -1.03 15.36 22.76
C PRO A 85 -1.45 15.88 21.37
N PRO A 86 -2.01 15.02 20.50
CA PRO A 86 -2.50 15.44 19.19
C PRO A 86 -3.62 16.49 19.34
N PRO A 87 -3.76 17.41 18.37
CA PRO A 87 -4.82 18.39 18.41
C PRO A 87 -6.20 17.72 18.45
N PRO A 88 -7.20 18.36 19.06
CA PRO A 88 -8.56 17.84 19.10
C PRO A 88 -9.09 17.60 17.69
N ARG A 89 -9.86 16.52 17.52
CA ARG A 89 -10.46 16.15 16.25
C ARG A 89 -11.42 17.24 15.78
N ASP A 90 -11.45 17.48 14.48
CA ASP A 90 -12.41 18.39 13.85
C ASP A 90 -13.86 17.96 14.17
N PRO A 91 -14.69 18.82 14.80
CA PRO A 91 -16.08 18.53 15.14
C PRO A 91 -16.98 18.26 13.94
N SER A 92 -16.59 18.70 12.73
CA SER A 92 -17.36 18.45 11.49
C SER A 92 -17.27 17.01 11.01
N LEU A 93 -16.30 16.24 11.51
CA LEU A 93 -16.13 14.84 11.17
C LEU A 93 -17.07 13.96 12.00
N PRO A 94 -17.63 12.88 11.41
CA PRO A 94 -18.43 11.94 12.16
C PRO A 94 -17.64 11.33 13.31
N GLU A 95 -18.35 10.94 14.37
CA GLU A 95 -17.77 10.26 15.51
C GLU A 95 -16.98 9.04 15.06
N LYS A 96 -15.82 8.83 15.69
CA LYS A 96 -14.99 7.67 15.37
C LYS A 96 -15.74 6.41 15.83
N PRO A 97 -16.01 5.45 14.94
CA PRO A 97 -16.61 4.20 15.35
C PRO A 97 -15.70 3.50 16.37
N LYS A 98 -16.26 3.09 17.51
CA LYS A 98 -15.51 2.38 18.55
C LYS A 98 -15.08 1.02 18.04
N GLY A 99 -13.80 0.67 18.23
CA GLY A 99 -13.27 -0.66 17.90
C GLY A 99 -13.08 -0.96 16.41
N GLN A 100 -13.50 -0.08 15.49
CA GLN A 100 -13.36 -0.32 14.06
C GLN A 100 -12.04 0.23 13.51
N THR A 101 -11.23 -0.66 12.95
CA THR A 101 -9.92 -0.35 12.33
C THR A 101 -9.96 -0.38 10.81
N VAL A 102 -10.94 -1.08 10.22
CA VAL A 102 -11.15 -1.21 8.77
C VAL A 102 -12.60 -0.90 8.40
N GLY A 103 -12.82 -0.26 7.25
CA GLY A 103 -14.14 0.18 6.82
C GLY A 103 -14.31 0.17 5.31
N SER A 104 -15.56 0.10 4.88
CA SER A 104 -15.99 0.20 3.48
C SER A 104 -17.29 0.99 3.41
N PHE A 105 -17.77 1.25 2.19
CA PHE A 105 -19.08 1.86 1.96
C PHE A 105 -20.14 0.78 1.81
N ARG A 106 -21.41 1.10 2.10
CA ARG A 106 -22.54 0.16 1.95
C ARG A 106 -22.64 -0.44 0.55
N LYS A 107 -22.23 0.31 -0.49
CA LYS A 107 -22.23 -0.13 -1.90
C LYS A 107 -20.82 -0.50 -2.40
N GLY A 108 -19.89 -0.79 -1.48
CA GLY A 108 -18.49 -1.13 -1.80
C GLY A 108 -17.60 0.09 -2.10
N LEU A 109 -16.29 -0.16 -2.21
CA LEU A 109 -15.26 0.88 -2.33
C LEU A 109 -15.39 1.74 -3.59
N GLN A 110 -16.06 1.24 -4.64
CA GLN A 110 -16.35 2.01 -5.87
C GLN A 110 -17.25 3.25 -5.61
N THR A 111 -17.95 3.27 -4.48
CA THR A 111 -18.78 4.43 -4.06
C THR A 111 -17.98 5.73 -4.07
N LEU A 112 -16.76 5.72 -3.54
CA LEU A 112 -15.93 6.92 -3.42
C LEU A 112 -15.47 7.49 -4.78
N PRO A 113 -14.77 6.72 -5.65
CA PRO A 113 -14.35 7.25 -6.95
C PRO A 113 -15.53 7.65 -7.84
N ASN A 114 -16.67 6.96 -7.77
CA ASN A 114 -17.87 7.35 -8.50
C ASN A 114 -18.41 8.71 -8.02
N ALA A 115 -18.45 8.94 -6.71
CA ALA A 115 -18.88 10.23 -6.16
C ALA A 115 -17.95 11.37 -6.56
N ILE A 116 -16.63 11.15 -6.53
CA ILE A 116 -15.63 12.13 -6.99
C ILE A 116 -15.84 12.44 -8.48
N GLY A 117 -15.98 11.40 -9.32
CA GLY A 117 -16.21 11.56 -10.75
C GLY A 117 -17.48 12.35 -11.05
N ALA A 118 -18.59 12.04 -10.37
CA ALA A 118 -19.85 12.77 -10.50
C ALA A 118 -19.73 14.25 -10.07
N SER A 119 -19.00 14.53 -8.99
CA SER A 119 -18.79 15.90 -8.50
C SER A 119 -17.92 16.75 -9.45
N LEU A 120 -16.93 16.14 -10.11
CA LEU A 120 -16.07 16.84 -11.07
C LEU A 120 -16.75 17.05 -12.44
N GLY A 121 -17.62 16.12 -12.84
CA GLY A 121 -18.39 16.18 -14.09
C GLY A 121 -17.62 15.71 -15.34
N PRO A 122 -18.35 15.42 -16.44
CA PRO A 122 -17.80 14.85 -17.67
C PRO A 122 -16.92 15.82 -18.47
N GLU A 123 -16.93 17.12 -18.14
CA GLU A 123 -16.03 18.10 -18.75
C GLU A 123 -14.59 17.98 -18.25
N LYS A 124 -14.42 17.59 -16.98
CA LYS A 124 -13.10 17.44 -16.35
C LYS A 124 -12.63 15.99 -16.35
N VAL A 125 -13.56 15.04 -16.27
CA VAL A 125 -13.27 13.60 -16.24
C VAL A 125 -13.57 13.01 -17.61
N LYS A 126 -12.53 12.80 -18.42
CA LYS A 126 -12.64 12.16 -19.74
C LYS A 126 -12.28 10.68 -19.62
N LEU A 127 -13.29 9.81 -19.74
CA LEU A 127 -13.13 8.35 -19.74
C LEU A 127 -12.78 7.84 -21.13
N SER A 128 -12.09 6.69 -21.22
CA SER A 128 -11.63 6.11 -22.48
C SER A 128 -10.66 7.00 -23.29
N TRP A 129 -10.03 7.97 -22.63
CA TRP A 129 -8.99 8.81 -23.21
C TRP A 129 -7.61 8.27 -22.78
N THR A 130 -6.80 7.86 -23.74
CA THR A 130 -5.45 7.35 -23.47
C THR A 130 -4.42 8.35 -23.98
N LEU A 131 -3.59 8.88 -23.10
CA LEU A 131 -2.44 9.72 -23.48
C LEU A 131 -1.43 8.86 -24.26
N LYS A 132 -1.06 9.32 -25.46
CA LYS A 132 -0.15 8.61 -26.37
C LYS A 132 1.20 9.31 -26.50
N ASP A 133 1.22 10.64 -26.47
CA ASP A 133 2.46 11.41 -26.62
C ASP A 133 2.41 12.75 -25.87
N ILE A 134 3.59 13.25 -25.54
CA ILE A 134 3.81 14.51 -24.83
C ILE A 134 4.95 15.25 -25.51
N ASP A 135 4.65 16.41 -26.09
CA ASP A 135 5.64 17.31 -26.65
C ASP A 135 5.66 18.63 -25.87
N ARG A 136 6.77 19.37 -25.98
CA ARG A 136 6.88 20.74 -25.47
C ARG A 136 6.86 21.76 -26.60
N VAL A 137 5.84 22.61 -26.62
CA VAL A 137 5.64 23.63 -27.66
C VAL A 137 5.30 24.98 -27.01
N GLY A 138 6.06 26.02 -27.33
CA GLY A 138 5.79 27.38 -26.84
C GLY A 138 5.76 27.50 -25.31
N GLY A 139 6.62 26.75 -24.61
CA GLY A 139 6.69 26.74 -23.15
C GLY A 139 5.56 25.99 -22.44
N LYS A 140 4.68 25.30 -23.17
CA LYS A 140 3.60 24.45 -22.65
C LYS A 140 3.79 23.00 -23.11
N TYR A 141 3.10 22.09 -22.44
CA TYR A 141 2.95 20.71 -22.89
C TYR A 141 1.79 20.60 -23.88
N LYS A 142 2.05 19.95 -25.01
CA LYS A 142 1.04 19.50 -25.96
C LYS A 142 0.87 18.00 -25.75
N LEU A 143 -0.33 17.59 -25.37
CA LEU A 143 -0.71 16.23 -25.06
C LEU A 143 -1.54 15.66 -26.19
N THR A 144 -1.18 14.48 -26.68
CA THR A 144 -1.92 13.78 -27.73
C THR A 144 -2.64 12.59 -27.14
N TYR A 145 -3.97 12.64 -27.14
CA TYR A 145 -4.84 11.57 -26.65
C TYR A 145 -5.43 10.78 -27.82
N ALA A 146 -5.56 9.47 -27.64
CA ALA A 146 -6.52 8.66 -28.38
C ALA A 146 -7.85 8.65 -27.62
N THR A 147 -8.94 9.01 -28.30
CA THR A 147 -10.30 9.04 -27.75
C THR A 147 -11.24 8.17 -28.59
N PRO A 148 -12.47 7.88 -28.13
CA PRO A 148 -13.47 7.17 -28.93
C PRO A 148 -13.80 7.84 -30.27
N GLU A 149 -13.66 9.16 -30.36
CA GLU A 149 -13.96 9.98 -31.54
C GLU A 149 -12.73 10.21 -32.44
N GLY A 150 -11.55 9.74 -32.01
CA GLY A 150 -10.28 9.90 -32.74
C GLY A 150 -9.20 10.61 -31.91
N PRO A 151 -8.09 11.01 -32.55
CA PRO A 151 -7.02 11.74 -31.86
C PRO A 151 -7.48 13.14 -31.41
N PHE A 152 -7.13 13.52 -30.19
CA PHE A 152 -7.44 14.85 -29.62
C PHE A 152 -6.21 15.47 -28.96
N PHE A 153 -6.08 16.81 -29.04
CA PHE A 153 -4.96 17.54 -28.47
C PHE A 153 -5.36 18.40 -27.28
N VAL A 154 -4.56 18.37 -26.21
CA VAL A 154 -4.73 19.23 -25.04
C VAL A 154 -3.44 20.00 -24.79
N ASN A 155 -3.55 21.32 -24.57
CA ASN A 155 -2.41 22.15 -24.16
C ASN A 155 -2.47 22.42 -22.66
N ALA A 156 -1.38 22.16 -21.94
CA ALA A 156 -1.30 22.33 -20.49
C ALA A 156 0.00 23.02 -20.06
N LYS A 157 -0.04 23.79 -18.97
CA LYS A 157 1.17 24.37 -18.36
C LYS A 157 1.93 23.34 -17.52
N SER A 158 1.20 22.41 -16.91
CA SER A 158 1.72 21.36 -16.05
C SER A 158 0.98 20.07 -16.32
N VAL A 159 1.68 18.95 -16.15
CA VAL A 159 1.13 17.59 -16.31
C VAL A 159 1.42 16.84 -15.02
N VAL A 160 0.40 16.20 -14.46
CA VAL A 160 0.53 15.36 -13.26
C VAL A 160 0.25 13.92 -13.67
N PHE A 161 1.19 13.02 -13.40
CA PHE A 161 1.04 11.60 -13.66
C PHE A 161 0.52 10.90 -12.40
N THR A 162 -0.61 10.23 -12.55
CA THR A 162 -1.18 9.31 -11.55
C THR A 162 -1.33 7.89 -12.10
N THR A 163 -0.61 7.59 -13.19
CA THR A 163 -0.57 6.29 -13.85
C THR A 163 0.43 5.36 -13.17
N PRO A 164 0.38 4.04 -13.41
CA PRO A 164 1.45 3.13 -13.02
C PRO A 164 2.81 3.57 -13.58
N SER A 165 3.91 3.24 -12.89
CA SER A 165 5.25 3.74 -13.23
C SER A 165 5.66 3.33 -14.65
N TYR A 166 5.35 2.10 -15.08
CA TYR A 166 5.68 1.62 -16.42
C TYR A 166 4.95 2.40 -17.52
N VAL A 167 3.75 2.94 -17.24
CA VAL A 167 3.03 3.80 -18.19
C VAL A 167 3.69 5.17 -18.27
N ALA A 168 3.95 5.78 -17.10
CA ALA A 168 4.63 7.07 -17.03
C ALA A 168 6.03 7.02 -17.67
N ALA A 169 6.77 5.93 -17.47
CA ALA A 169 8.07 5.70 -18.06
C ALA A 169 8.01 5.78 -19.59
N GLN A 170 7.03 5.12 -20.23
CA GLN A 170 6.91 5.15 -21.69
C GLN A 170 6.61 6.56 -22.21
N LEU A 171 5.73 7.29 -21.52
CA LEU A 171 5.36 8.66 -21.88
C LEU A 171 6.52 9.65 -21.72
N LEU A 172 7.40 9.42 -20.74
CA LEU A 172 8.53 10.30 -20.43
C LEU A 172 9.82 9.91 -21.15
N ARG A 173 9.83 8.82 -21.93
CA ARG A 173 11.04 8.27 -22.57
C ARG A 173 11.84 9.30 -23.37
N ARG A 174 11.16 10.22 -24.06
CA ARG A 174 11.79 11.24 -24.91
C ARG A 174 12.21 12.48 -24.11
N GLU A 175 11.34 12.96 -23.22
CA GLU A 175 11.52 14.23 -22.50
C GLU A 175 12.46 14.08 -21.28
N VAL A 176 12.43 12.94 -20.58
CA VAL A 176 13.20 12.70 -19.36
C VAL A 176 13.73 11.25 -19.33
N PRO A 177 14.78 10.92 -20.11
CA PRO A 177 15.30 9.56 -20.26
C PRO A 177 15.76 8.89 -18.95
N ASP A 178 16.31 9.67 -18.03
CA ASP A 178 16.74 9.16 -16.71
C ASP A 178 15.54 8.70 -15.89
N ALA A 179 14.45 9.49 -15.88
CA ALA A 179 13.21 9.13 -15.19
C ALA A 179 12.57 7.89 -15.82
N HIS A 180 12.62 7.75 -17.15
CA HIS A 180 12.16 6.54 -17.83
C HIS A 180 12.87 5.29 -17.28
N SER A 181 14.19 5.32 -17.22
CA SER A 181 15.00 4.18 -16.77
C SER A 181 14.69 3.79 -15.31
N GLN A 182 14.56 4.79 -14.43
CA GLN A 182 14.20 4.55 -13.02
C GLN A 182 12.76 4.07 -12.84
N LEU A 183 11.80 4.62 -13.59
CA LEU A 183 10.39 4.21 -13.48
C LEU A 183 10.14 2.80 -14.03
N GLN A 184 10.96 2.34 -14.99
CA GLN A 184 10.90 0.97 -15.50
C GLN A 184 11.44 -0.08 -14.52
N SER A 185 12.28 0.29 -13.56
CA SER A 185 12.88 -0.68 -12.63
C SER A 185 11.89 -1.17 -11.56
N PHE A 186 10.72 -0.55 -11.44
CA PHE A 186 9.70 -0.96 -10.49
C PHE A 186 9.03 -2.27 -10.93
N PHE A 187 9.16 -3.29 -10.08
CA PHE A 187 8.46 -4.56 -10.25
C PHE A 187 7.01 -4.46 -9.77
N TYR A 188 6.08 -4.99 -10.57
CA TYR A 188 4.67 -5.12 -10.22
C TYR A 188 4.31 -6.60 -10.12
N PRO A 189 3.99 -7.13 -8.93
CA PRO A 189 3.55 -8.51 -8.79
C PRO A 189 2.19 -8.70 -9.47
N PRO A 190 2.02 -9.71 -10.35
CA PRO A 190 0.71 -10.04 -10.88
C PRO A 190 -0.18 -10.62 -9.76
N VAL A 191 -1.42 -10.16 -9.67
CA VAL A 191 -2.39 -10.61 -8.66
C VAL A 191 -3.71 -10.97 -9.34
N GLY A 192 -4.22 -12.16 -9.04
CA GLY A 192 -5.56 -12.59 -9.41
C GLY A 192 -6.50 -12.52 -8.21
N SER A 193 -7.71 -11.99 -8.41
CA SER A 193 -8.77 -12.00 -7.40
C SER A 193 -9.83 -13.03 -7.78
N VAL A 194 -10.09 -14.00 -6.91
CA VAL A 194 -11.11 -15.02 -7.10
C VAL A 194 -12.20 -14.82 -6.05
N VAL A 195 -13.45 -14.65 -6.50
CA VAL A 195 -14.60 -14.51 -5.61
C VAL A 195 -15.37 -15.82 -5.61
N LEU A 196 -15.51 -16.42 -4.43
CA LEU A 196 -16.26 -17.65 -4.21
C LEU A 196 -17.48 -17.36 -3.34
N SER A 197 -18.60 -17.99 -3.67
CA SER A 197 -19.83 -17.89 -2.88
C SER A 197 -20.32 -19.28 -2.56
N TYR A 198 -20.67 -19.49 -1.29
CA TYR A 198 -21.16 -20.77 -0.77
C TYR A 198 -22.53 -20.56 -0.12
N PRO A 199 -23.42 -21.57 -0.17
CA PRO A 199 -24.64 -21.53 0.63
C PRO A 199 -24.27 -21.51 2.11
N LYS A 200 -25.07 -20.84 2.95
CA LYS A 200 -24.83 -20.75 4.40
C LYS A 200 -24.69 -22.12 5.07
N SER A 201 -25.43 -23.12 4.58
CA SER A 201 -25.37 -24.51 5.07
C SER A 201 -24.02 -25.19 4.84
N ALA A 202 -23.13 -24.64 4.01
CA ALA A 202 -21.77 -25.15 3.82
C ALA A 202 -20.79 -24.61 4.87
N ILE A 203 -21.19 -23.62 5.68
CA ILE A 203 -20.37 -23.05 6.74
C ILE A 203 -20.66 -23.80 8.05
N ARG A 204 -19.60 -24.24 8.74
CA ARG A 204 -19.73 -24.93 10.03
C ARG A 204 -20.23 -23.96 11.09
N ASP A 205 -21.20 -24.39 11.91
CA ASP A 205 -21.84 -23.53 12.93
C ASP A 205 -20.83 -22.92 13.92
N GLU A 206 -19.78 -23.66 14.27
CA GLU A 206 -18.67 -23.22 15.14
C GLU A 206 -17.87 -22.01 14.61
N MET A 207 -17.99 -21.67 13.32
CA MET A 207 -17.34 -20.51 12.74
C MET A 207 -18.12 -19.21 12.95
N SER A 208 -19.35 -19.30 13.47
CA SER A 208 -20.24 -18.15 13.66
C SER A 208 -20.16 -17.57 15.07
N ASP A 209 -20.26 -16.25 15.19
CA ASP A 209 -20.47 -15.53 16.44
C ASP A 209 -21.93 -15.64 16.92
N ALA A 210 -22.23 -15.01 18.06
CA ALA A 210 -23.58 -14.99 18.64
C ALA A 210 -24.64 -14.33 17.73
N ASP A 211 -24.24 -13.54 16.75
CA ASP A 211 -25.12 -12.88 15.77
C ASP A 211 -25.24 -13.69 14.45
N GLY A 212 -24.66 -14.90 14.40
CA GLY A 212 -24.67 -15.76 13.23
C GLY A 212 -23.75 -15.29 12.09
N ARG A 213 -22.73 -14.48 12.40
CA ARG A 213 -21.74 -13.97 11.44
C ARG A 213 -20.44 -14.74 11.60
N ILE A 214 -19.71 -14.95 10.50
CA ILE A 214 -18.39 -15.56 10.58
C ILE A 214 -17.47 -14.68 11.44
N ASN A 215 -16.93 -15.25 12.54
CA ASN A 215 -16.08 -14.53 13.49
C ASN A 215 -14.62 -14.47 13.02
N ALA A 216 -14.40 -13.99 11.80
CA ALA A 216 -13.07 -13.80 11.23
C ALA A 216 -13.11 -12.71 10.16
N PHE A 217 -12.00 -11.99 10.01
CA PHE A 217 -11.79 -11.13 8.84
C PHE A 217 -11.38 -11.96 7.62
N GLY A 218 -10.46 -12.90 7.83
CA GLY A 218 -9.83 -13.70 6.78
C GLY A 218 -8.62 -14.45 7.33
N GLN A 219 -7.86 -15.09 6.44
CA GLN A 219 -6.63 -15.81 6.79
C GLN A 219 -5.50 -15.47 5.81
N LEU A 220 -4.27 -15.57 6.29
CA LEU A 220 -3.04 -15.44 5.50
C LEU A 220 -2.25 -16.74 5.61
N HIS A 221 -1.61 -17.14 4.51
CA HIS A 221 -0.84 -18.37 4.45
C HIS A 221 0.65 -18.05 4.29
N PRO A 222 1.53 -18.54 5.19
CA PRO A 222 2.97 -18.51 4.96
C PRO A 222 3.34 -19.23 3.68
N ARG A 223 4.33 -18.72 2.92
CA ARG A 223 4.77 -19.39 1.68
C ARG A 223 5.44 -20.72 1.97
N THR A 224 5.94 -20.91 3.18
CA THR A 224 6.46 -22.20 3.67
C THR A 224 5.43 -23.32 3.66
N GLN A 225 4.13 -23.02 3.56
CA GLN A 225 3.06 -24.01 3.37
C GLN A 225 2.87 -24.44 1.91
N GLY A 226 3.61 -23.86 0.95
CA GLY A 226 3.53 -24.20 -0.48
C GLY A 226 2.26 -23.71 -1.19
N ILE A 227 1.43 -22.89 -0.53
CA ILE A 227 0.19 -22.35 -1.11
C ILE A 227 0.49 -20.96 -1.71
N THR A 228 0.21 -20.79 -3.00
CA THR A 228 0.37 -19.50 -3.68
C THR A 228 -0.93 -18.71 -3.61
N THR A 229 -1.23 -18.18 -2.42
CA THR A 229 -2.34 -17.24 -2.20
C THR A 229 -1.88 -16.08 -1.33
N LEU A 230 -2.50 -14.91 -1.52
CA LEU A 230 -2.27 -13.74 -0.67
C LEU A 230 -3.14 -13.75 0.60
N GLY A 231 -4.10 -14.67 0.67
CA GLY A 231 -5.08 -14.77 1.75
C GLY A 231 -6.51 -14.80 1.24
N THR A 232 -7.46 -14.66 2.16
CA THR A 232 -8.90 -14.54 1.91
C THR A 232 -9.44 -13.26 2.52
#